data_AF-A0A328DFE3-F1
#
_entry.id   AF-A0A328DFE3-F1
#
_cell.length_a   1.000
_cell.length_b   1.000
_cell.length_c   1.000
_cell.angle_alpha   90.00
_cell.angle_beta   90.00
_cell.angle_gamma   90.00
#
_symmetry.space_group_name_H-M   'P 1'
#
loop_
_entity.id
_entity.type
_entity.pdbx_description
1 polymer ?
#
loop_
_entity_poly.entity_id
_entity_poly.type
_entity_poly.pdbx_seq_one_letter_code
_entity_poly.pdbx_strand_id
1 'polypeptide(L)'
;MVLAELGGSISHALQQMSNATVVDQKALNDCLNEIARALLQSDVQFRLVGDMQANVKRLVNLDDLAAGHNKRKIIQQAVFKELCKILDPGKPSFTPKKGKTSVVMFVGLQGSGKTPVR
;
A
#
# COMPACT_ATOMS: atom_id res chain seq x y z
N MET A 1 -18.12 -1.29 -5.02
CA MET A 1 -16.92 -1.29 -5.92
C MET A 1 -15.75 -1.66 -5.04
N VAL A 2 -15.09 -2.79 -5.30
CA VAL A 2 -14.08 -3.38 -4.38
C VAL A 2 -12.97 -2.39 -3.99
N LEU A 3 -12.49 -1.57 -4.93
CA LEU A 3 -11.46 -0.55 -4.66
C LEU A 3 -11.92 0.59 -3.74
N ALA A 4 -13.19 1.01 -3.86
CA ALA A 4 -13.74 2.04 -2.98
C ALA A 4 -13.90 1.52 -1.54
N GLU A 5 -14.29 0.26 -1.40
CA GLU A 5 -14.39 -0.44 -0.11
C GLU A 5 -13.01 -0.66 0.53
N LEU A 6 -12.00 -1.02 -0.26
CA LEU A 6 -10.61 -1.13 0.20
C LEU A 6 -10.07 0.22 0.69
N GLY A 7 -10.23 1.29 -0.10
CA GLY A 7 -9.78 2.63 0.25
C GLY A 7 -10.47 3.16 1.51
N GLY A 8 -11.77 2.89 1.66
CA GLY A 8 -12.55 3.18 2.87
C GLY A 8 -12.01 2.43 4.10
N SER A 9 -11.77 1.13 3.98
CA SER A 9 -11.26 0.29 5.08
C SER A 9 -9.89 0.73 5.57
N ILE A 10 -8.96 1.04 4.66
CA ILE A 10 -7.62 1.53 5.02
C ILE A 10 -7.71 2.91 5.68
N SER A 11 -8.55 3.80 5.14
CA SER A 11 -8.74 5.15 5.71
C SER A 11 -9.33 5.07 7.11
N HIS A 12 -10.29 4.17 7.33
CA HIS A 12 -10.92 3.92 8.62
C HIS A 12 -9.92 3.39 9.66
N ALA A 13 -9.10 2.39 9.30
CA ALA A 13 -8.05 1.85 10.18
C ALA A 13 -7.03 2.94 10.59
N LEU A 14 -6.62 3.79 9.65
CA LEU A 14 -5.70 4.90 9.92
C LEU A 14 -6.35 5.99 10.79
N GLN A 15 -7.62 6.30 10.58
CA GLN A 15 -8.36 7.25 11.41
C GLN A 15 -8.55 6.75 12.85
N GLN A 16 -8.90 5.47 13.04
CA GLN A 16 -9.00 4.87 14.37
C GLN A 16 -7.68 4.97 15.13
N MET A 17 -6.57 4.64 14.48
CA MET A 17 -5.23 4.73 15.06
C MET A 17 -4.80 6.19 15.33
N SER A 18 -5.24 7.15 14.50
CA SER A 18 -5.01 8.58 14.73
C SER A 18 -5.85 9.15 15.88
N ASN A 19 -7.05 8.61 16.11
CA ASN A 19 -7.96 9.06 17.17
C ASN A 19 -7.68 8.38 18.52
N ALA A 20 -6.92 7.28 18.54
CA ALA A 20 -6.55 6.58 19.76
C ALA A 20 -5.78 7.50 20.73
N THR A 21 -6.25 7.57 21.97
CA THR A 21 -5.70 8.41 23.04
C THR A 21 -4.24 8.06 23.35
N VAL A 22 -3.89 6.78 23.23
CA VAL A 22 -2.54 6.25 23.40
C VAL A 22 -2.22 5.40 22.17
N VAL A 23 -1.07 5.69 21.54
CA VAL A 23 -0.55 4.88 20.43
C VAL A 23 0.44 3.89 21.01
N ASP A 24 -0.04 2.67 21.26
CA ASP A 24 0.72 1.55 21.76
C ASP A 24 0.97 0.49 20.67
N GLN A 25 1.79 -0.52 20.99
CA GLN A 25 2.10 -1.61 20.07
C GLN A 25 0.84 -2.42 19.70
N LYS A 26 -0.17 -2.45 20.59
CA LYS A 26 -1.44 -3.13 20.35
C LYS A 26 -2.26 -2.41 19.29
N ALA A 27 -2.47 -1.10 19.42
CA ALA A 27 -3.18 -0.27 18.45
C ALA A 27 -2.51 -0.31 17.07
N LEU A 28 -1.18 -0.36 17.02
CA LEU A 28 -0.44 -0.54 15.76
C LEU A 28 -0.74 -1.91 15.13
N ASN A 29 -0.69 -3.00 15.91
CA ASN A 29 -0.99 -4.34 15.43
C ASN A 29 -2.44 -4.48 14.94
N ASP A 30 -3.39 -3.91 15.67
CA ASP A 30 -4.81 -3.95 15.31
C ASP A 30 -5.07 -3.20 13.99
N CYS A 31 -4.47 -2.02 13.82
CA CYS A 31 -4.51 -1.26 12.57
C CYS A 31 -3.89 -2.05 11.39
N LEU A 32 -2.71 -2.64 11.59
CA LEU A 32 -2.05 -3.45 10.55
C LEU A 32 -2.85 -4.71 10.19
N ASN A 33 -3.57 -5.30 11.15
CA ASN A 33 -4.42 -6.46 10.91
C ASN A 33 -5.68 -6.10 10.11
N GLU A 34 -6.30 -4.95 10.39
CA GLU A 34 -7.45 -4.44 9.62
C GLU A 34 -7.05 -4.16 8.16
N ILE A 35 -5.90 -3.49 7.95
CA ILE A 35 -5.35 -3.23 6.62
C ILE A 35 -5.02 -4.54 5.88
N ALA A 36 -4.38 -5.50 6.56
CA ALA A 36 -4.04 -6.78 5.95
C ALA A 36 -5.28 -7.59 5.55
N ARG A 37 -6.33 -7.60 6.37
CA ARG A 37 -7.61 -8.24 6.01
C ARG A 37 -8.22 -7.62 4.77
N ALA A 38 -8.24 -6.29 4.69
CA ALA A 38 -8.76 -5.59 3.52
C ALA A 38 -7.95 -5.89 2.25
N LEU A 39 -6.62 -5.96 2.34
CA LEU A 39 -5.74 -6.34 1.23
C LEU A 39 -5.96 -7.78 0.78
N LEU A 40 -6.12 -8.72 1.71
CA LEU A 40 -6.38 -10.12 1.39
C LEU A 40 -7.76 -10.33 0.75
N GLN A 41 -8.77 -9.57 1.19
CA GLN A 41 -10.10 -9.56 0.56
C GLN A 41 -10.09 -8.97 -0.85
N SER A 42 -9.05 -8.19 -1.18
CA SER A 42 -8.86 -7.57 -2.49
C SER A 42 -7.92 -8.38 -3.39
N ASP A 43 -7.76 -9.68 -3.12
CA ASP A 43 -6.93 -10.62 -3.89
C ASP A 43 -5.43 -10.26 -3.96
N VAL A 44 -4.90 -9.52 -2.97
CA VAL A 44 -3.46 -9.28 -2.85
C VAL A 44 -2.76 -10.51 -2.29
N GLN A 45 -1.60 -10.86 -2.86
CA GLN A 45 -0.87 -12.06 -2.46
C GLN A 45 -0.38 -12.01 -1.00
N PHE A 46 -0.66 -13.07 -0.24
CA PHE A 46 -0.33 -13.18 1.20
C PHE A 46 1.13 -12.85 1.54
N ARG A 47 2.09 -13.28 0.70
CA ARG A 47 3.53 -13.01 0.91
C ARG A 47 3.82 -11.50 0.94
N LEU A 48 3.27 -10.74 0.00
CA LEU A 48 3.45 -9.28 -0.06
C LEU A 48 2.85 -8.58 1.16
N VAL A 49 1.68 -9.05 1.62
CA VAL A 49 1.01 -8.49 2.81
C VAL A 49 1.83 -8.78 4.07
N GLY A 50 2.35 -10.01 4.21
CA GLY A 50 3.21 -10.38 5.34
C GLY A 50 4.52 -9.59 5.38
N ASP A 51 5.19 -9.44 4.24
CA ASP A 51 6.42 -8.67 4.12
C ASP A 51 6.20 -7.19 4.47
N MET A 52 5.08 -6.62 4.03
CA MET A 52 4.68 -5.26 4.35
C MET A 52 4.46 -5.06 5.86
N GLN A 53 3.72 -5.96 6.52
CA GLN A 53 3.53 -5.89 7.97
C GLN A 53 4.86 -5.97 8.73
N ALA A 54 5.76 -6.87 8.32
CA ALA A 54 7.08 -7.02 8.93
C ALA A 54 7.94 -5.74 8.73
N ASN A 55 7.91 -5.15 7.54
CA ASN A 55 8.63 -3.92 7.24
C ASN A 55 8.10 -2.72 8.04
N VAL A 56 6.79 -2.57 8.15
CA VAL A 56 6.19 -1.48 8.94
C VAL A 56 6.56 -1.63 10.41
N LYS A 57 6.48 -2.84 10.98
CA LYS A 57 6.89 -3.10 12.37
C LYS A 57 8.37 -2.79 12.62
N ARG A 58 9.23 -3.04 11.63
CA ARG A 58 10.66 -2.72 11.71
C ARG A 58 10.94 -1.22 11.61
N LEU A 59 10.18 -0.49 10.78
CA LEU A 59 10.33 0.96 10.59
C LEU A 59 9.76 1.75 11.77
N VAL A 60 8.68 1.25 12.38
CA VAL A 60 8.04 1.85 13.55
C VAL A 60 8.63 1.19 14.79
N ASN A 61 9.91 1.49 15.07
CA ASN A 61 10.51 1.11 16.34
C ASN A 61 10.07 2.14 17.39
N LEU A 62 9.07 1.80 18.21
CA LEU A 62 8.41 2.71 19.15
C LEU A 62 9.37 3.30 20.20
N ASP A 63 10.47 2.60 20.49
CA ASP A 63 11.48 2.98 21.47
C ASP A 63 12.44 4.06 20.94
N ASP A 64 12.68 4.10 19.63
CA ASP A 64 13.55 5.08 18.94
C ASP A 64 12.79 6.32 18.44
N LEU A 65 11.45 6.31 18.52
CA LEU A 65 10.60 7.42 18.12
C LEU A 65 10.70 8.55 19.15
N ALA A 66 11.81 9.30 19.02
CA ALA A 66 12.26 10.37 19.89
C ALA A 66 11.12 11.33 20.30
N ALA A 67 11.15 11.67 21.59
CA ALA A 67 10.29 12.63 22.25
C ALA A 67 10.19 13.94 21.44
N GLY A 68 9.05 14.16 20.78
CA GLY A 68 8.77 15.40 20.06
C GLY A 68 8.21 15.21 18.65
N HIS A 69 8.32 14.02 18.05
CA HIS A 69 7.68 13.74 16.76
C HIS A 69 6.31 13.09 16.93
N ASN A 70 5.35 13.54 16.13
CA ASN A 70 3.97 13.03 16.12
C ASN A 70 3.99 11.54 15.70
N LYS A 71 4.08 10.62 16.68
CA LYS A 71 4.18 9.16 16.46
C LYS A 71 3.16 8.64 15.45
N ARG A 72 1.94 9.20 15.49
CA ARG A 72 0.84 8.95 14.55
C ARG A 72 1.22 9.21 13.08
N LYS A 73 1.85 10.36 12.81
CA LYS A 73 2.24 10.77 11.46
C LYS A 73 3.32 9.87 10.89
N ILE A 74 4.25 9.41 11.71
CA ILE A 74 5.33 8.52 11.27
C ILE A 74 4.78 7.14 10.91
N ILE A 75 3.87 6.60 11.71
CA ILE A 75 3.18 5.35 11.39
C ILE A 75 2.41 5.47 10.07
N GLN A 76 1.63 6.54 9.90
CA GLN A 76 0.88 6.78 8.67
C GLN A 76 1.80 6.87 7.45
N GLN A 77 2.92 7.59 7.57
CA GLN A 77 3.92 7.69 6.50
C GLN A 77 4.59 6.35 6.20
N ALA A 78 4.91 5.55 7.23
CA ALA A 78 5.50 4.23 7.06
C ALA A 78 4.56 3.29 6.30
N VAL A 79 3.29 3.23 6.69
CA VAL A 79 2.26 2.43 6.01
C VAL A 79 2.07 2.88 4.56
N PHE A 80 1.95 4.20 4.34
CA PHE A 80 1.81 4.75 2.99
C PHE A 80 3.01 4.40 2.10
N LYS A 81 4.23 4.56 2.63
CA LYS A 81 5.46 4.25 1.90
C LYS A 81 5.55 2.77 1.52
N GLU A 82 5.21 1.85 2.43
CA GLU A 82 5.22 0.42 2.12
C GLU A 82 4.10 0.04 1.13
N LEU A 83 2.92 0.66 1.20
CA LEU A 83 1.88 0.48 0.17
C LEU A 83 2.37 0.93 -1.21
N CYS A 84 2.98 2.11 -1.31
CA CYS A 84 3.57 2.59 -2.56
C CYS A 84 4.67 1.65 -3.07
N LYS A 85 5.49 1.10 -2.18
CA LYS A 85 6.56 0.17 -2.54
C LYS A 85 6.06 -1.14 -3.14
N ILE A 86 4.89 -1.63 -2.72
CA ILE A 86 4.27 -2.82 -3.33
C ILE A 86 3.85 -2.53 -4.78
N LEU A 87 3.41 -1.31 -5.06
CA LEU A 87 2.89 -0.89 -6.37
C LEU A 87 3.97 -0.36 -7.32
N ASP A 88 5.12 0.06 -6.80
CA ASP A 88 6.18 0.69 -7.58
C ASP A 88 7.07 -0.38 -8.28
N PRO A 89 7.06 -0.48 -9.62
CA PRO A 89 7.93 -1.38 -10.36
C PRO A 89 9.39 -0.91 -10.44
N GLY A 90 9.71 0.29 -9.94
CA GLY A 90 11.06 0.87 -9.93
C GLY A 90 11.60 1.23 -11.32
N LYS A 91 10.74 1.23 -12.35
CA LYS A 91 11.10 1.56 -13.73
C LYS A 91 10.13 2.62 -14.28
N PRO A 92 10.64 3.63 -15.01
CA PRO A 92 9.78 4.62 -15.64
C PRO A 92 8.89 3.98 -16.71
N SER A 93 7.69 4.52 -16.88
CA SER A 93 6.78 4.10 -17.95
C SER A 93 7.37 4.42 -19.33
N PHE A 94 7.07 3.58 -20.32
CA PHE A 94 7.46 3.85 -21.70
C PHE A 94 6.79 5.12 -22.20
N THR A 95 7.59 6.07 -22.71
CA THR A 95 7.09 7.32 -23.30
C THR A 95 7.47 7.38 -24.78
N PRO A 96 6.50 7.46 -25.70
CA PRO A 96 6.78 7.52 -27.14
C PRO A 96 7.51 8.82 -27.51
N LYS A 97 8.49 8.74 -28.41
CA LYS A 97 9.28 9.90 -28.87
C LYS A 97 8.62 10.56 -30.08
N LYS A 98 8.35 11.86 -29.99
CA LYS A 98 7.80 12.65 -31.09
C LYS A 98 8.71 12.56 -32.33
N GLY A 99 8.14 12.34 -33.51
CA GLY A 99 8.87 12.23 -34.77
C GLY A 99 9.53 10.87 -35.03
N LYS A 100 9.32 9.87 -34.16
CA LYS A 100 9.75 8.48 -34.39
C LYS A 100 8.57 7.52 -34.31
N THR A 101 8.50 6.56 -35.23
CA THR A 101 7.50 5.49 -35.19
C THR A 101 7.69 4.64 -33.94
N SER A 102 6.65 4.53 -33.11
CA SER A 102 6.64 3.66 -31.92
C SER A 102 5.74 2.46 -32.20
N VAL A 103 6.31 1.26 -32.25
CA VAL A 103 5.56 0.01 -32.42
C VAL A 103 5.31 -0.59 -31.04
N VAL A 104 4.04 -0.77 -30.67
CA VAL A 104 3.63 -1.33 -29.37
C VAL A 104 2.89 -2.65 -29.62
N MET A 105 3.38 -3.73 -29.02
CA MET A 105 2.77 -5.06 -29.10
C MET A 105 2.05 -5.39 -27.79
N PHE A 106 0.74 -5.64 -27.86
CA PHE A 106 -0.06 -6.04 -26.71
C PHE A 106 -0.03 -7.56 -26.55
N VAL A 107 0.53 -8.04 -25.45
CA VAL A 107 0.62 -9.48 -25.09
C VAL A 107 -0.06 -9.74 -23.75
N GLY A 108 -0.61 -10.94 -23.55
CA GLY A 108 -1.31 -11.31 -22.31
C GLY A 108 -2.15 -12.58 -22.45
N LEU A 109 -2.74 -13.05 -21.35
CA LEU A 109 -3.58 -14.26 -21.30
C LEU A 109 -4.93 -14.07 -22.03
N GLN A 110 -5.60 -15.17 -22.41
CA GLN A 110 -6.92 -15.08 -23.05
C GLN A 110 -7.91 -14.34 -22.13
N GLY A 111 -8.71 -13.44 -22.70
CA GLY A 111 -9.64 -12.61 -21.93
C GLY A 111 -9.01 -11.43 -21.19
N SER A 112 -7.69 -11.22 -21.26
CA SER A 112 -6.98 -10.12 -20.57
C SER A 112 -7.21 -8.72 -21.17
N GLY A 113 -8.24 -8.53 -22.00
CA GLY A 113 -8.55 -7.21 -22.56
C GLY A 113 -7.61 -6.70 -23.67
N LYS A 114 -6.79 -7.53 -24.33
CA LYS A 114 -5.87 -7.06 -25.41
C LYS A 114 -6.54 -6.23 -26.51
N THR A 115 -7.80 -6.54 -26.86
CA THR A 115 -8.56 -5.81 -27.89
C THR A 115 -9.34 -4.62 -27.31
N PRO A 116 -10.03 -4.74 -26.15
CA PRO A 116 -10.67 -3.59 -25.48
C PRO A 116 -9.71 -2.51 -24.96
N VAL A 117 -8.45 -2.85 -24.66
CA VAL A 117 -7.45 -1.93 -24.07
C VAL A 117 -6.73 -1.08 -25.15
N ARG A 118 -7.00 -1.29 -26.44
CA ARG A 118 -6.53 -0.40 -27.52
C ARG A 118 -7.25 0.94 -27.48
#